data_AF-A0A1G8Q4P1-F1
#
_entry.id   AF-A0A1G8Q4P1-F1
#
_cell.length_a   1.000
_cell.length_b   1.000
_cell.length_c   1.000
_cell.angle_alpha   90.00
_cell.angle_beta   90.00
_cell.angle_gamma   90.00
#
_symmetry.space_group_name_H-M   'P 1'
#
loop_
_entity.id
_entity.type
_entity.pdbx_description
1 polymer ?
#
loop_
_entity_poly.entity_id
_entity_poly.type
_entity_poly.pdbx_seq_one_letter_code
_entity_poly.pdbx_strand_id
1 'polypeptide(L)'
;MKKVIVIALFLTATLLAACSSDDSSNGGSDNNEQSDGSGNGGEAAAVVNGEEISQQQFESNVESVKQQYEQFGMDPSEQEEQINQTAIDQLIGTELVIQKANESDIEVTEEEVNKQFDQMKKQYSENDQWDKFLEQNGMTEEEVKEELKTSAKVQKYVENNVDVPEVTDEEAKEQYDKMAEQQEDIGKFEEMKDQIKQQLSSQKQSQAVNDHIKQLREEADITVNV
;
A
#
# COMPACT_ATOMS: atom_id res chain seq x y z
N MET A 1 -25.10 -2.05 11.48
CA MET A 1 -24.53 -3.05 10.55
C MET A 1 -23.05 -2.75 10.46
N LYS A 2 -22.18 -3.62 10.98
CA LYS A 2 -20.72 -3.39 10.89
C LYS A 2 -20.34 -3.49 9.42
N LYS A 3 -20.09 -2.34 8.78
CA LYS A 3 -19.61 -2.30 7.40
C LYS A 3 -18.15 -2.72 7.46
N VAL A 4 -17.87 -3.93 6.97
CA VAL A 4 -16.49 -4.40 6.75
C VAL A 4 -15.94 -3.53 5.63
N ILE A 5 -15.19 -2.49 5.99
CA ILE A 5 -14.47 -1.65 5.04
C ILE A 5 -13.25 -2.47 4.64
N VAL A 6 -13.36 -3.15 3.51
CA VAL A 6 -12.21 -3.78 2.85
C VAL A 6 -11.27 -2.65 2.47
N ILE A 7 -10.25 -2.40 3.28
CA ILE A 7 -9.12 -1.56 2.91
C ILE A 7 -8.36 -2.37 1.87
N ALA A 8 -8.80 -2.28 0.63
CA ALA A 8 -8.00 -2.70 -0.51
C ALA A 8 -6.82 -1.73 -0.54
N LEU A 9 -5.67 -2.18 -0.01
CA LEU A 9 -4.38 -1.68 -0.46
C LEU A 9 -4.35 -1.96 -1.97
N PHE A 10 -4.77 -0.96 -2.74
CA PHE A 10 -4.76 -0.99 -4.19
C PHE A 10 -3.30 -1.09 -4.65
N LEU A 11 -2.80 -2.33 -4.76
CA LEU A 11 -1.74 -2.66 -5.71
C LEU A 11 -2.32 -2.37 -7.09
N THR A 12 -1.93 -1.23 -7.63
CA THR A 12 -2.41 -0.68 -8.89
C THR A 12 -2.09 -1.64 -10.02
N ALA A 13 -3.13 -2.05 -10.74
CA ALA A 13 -3.02 -2.81 -11.97
C ALA A 13 -2.36 -1.92 -13.04
N THR A 14 -1.10 -2.19 -13.37
CA THR A 14 -0.44 -1.58 -14.52
C THR A 14 -0.80 -2.33 -15.79
N LEU A 15 -1.63 -1.70 -16.63
CA LEU A 15 -1.71 -2.02 -18.04
C LEU A 15 -0.40 -1.57 -18.71
N LEU A 16 0.57 -2.48 -18.79
CA LEU A 16 1.74 -2.27 -19.65
C LEU A 16 1.31 -2.40 -21.11
N ALA A 17 1.11 -1.24 -21.74
CA ALA A 17 1.15 -1.12 -23.18
C ALA A 17 2.56 -1.46 -23.66
N ALA A 18 2.62 -2.52 -24.47
CA ALA A 18 3.80 -2.98 -25.17
C ALA A 18 4.47 -1.88 -26.01
N CYS A 19 5.80 -1.84 -25.96
CA CYS A 19 6.60 -1.56 -27.14
C CYS A 19 7.90 -2.37 -27.08
N SER A 20 8.05 -3.27 -28.05
CA SER A 20 9.20 -4.15 -28.23
C SER A 20 10.44 -3.39 -28.70
N SER A 21 11.61 -3.87 -28.28
CA SER A 21 12.78 -3.98 -29.14
C SER A 21 13.64 -5.16 -28.68
N ASP A 22 14.14 -5.86 -29.68
CA ASP A 22 14.46 -7.28 -29.74
C ASP A 22 15.94 -7.57 -29.45
N ASP A 23 16.18 -8.84 -29.09
CA ASP A 23 17.37 -9.67 -29.37
C ASP A 23 18.69 -9.48 -28.58
N SER A 24 19.03 -10.50 -27.77
CA SER A 24 20.31 -11.23 -27.87
C SER A 24 20.34 -12.48 -26.99
N SER A 25 20.53 -13.62 -27.65
CA SER A 25 20.84 -14.96 -27.14
C SER A 25 22.12 -15.07 -26.29
N ASN A 26 22.16 -16.01 -25.33
CA ASN A 26 23.03 -17.22 -25.33
C ASN A 26 23.16 -17.82 -23.91
N GLY A 27 23.14 -19.16 -23.81
CA GLY A 27 22.97 -19.91 -22.56
C GLY A 27 24.24 -20.43 -21.87
N GLY A 28 24.02 -21.33 -20.90
CA GLY A 28 25.05 -22.18 -20.30
C GLY A 28 24.90 -22.35 -18.78
N SER A 29 24.51 -23.56 -18.36
CA SER A 29 24.47 -24.04 -16.97
C SER A 29 25.84 -24.01 -16.28
N ASP A 30 25.84 -23.84 -14.96
CA ASP A 30 26.55 -24.73 -14.04
C ASP A 30 26.02 -24.61 -12.60
N ASN A 31 25.92 -25.75 -11.93
CA ASN A 31 25.51 -25.90 -10.53
C ASN A 31 26.72 -25.81 -9.58
N ASN A 32 26.46 -25.26 -8.39
CA ASN A 32 26.76 -25.82 -7.05
C ASN A 32 27.66 -25.01 -6.11
N GLU A 33 27.27 -25.11 -4.83
CA GLU A 33 27.98 -24.80 -3.56
C GLU A 33 27.95 -23.37 -2.99
N GLN A 34 26.89 -23.13 -2.20
CA GLN A 34 26.89 -22.72 -0.79
C GLN A 34 28.15 -22.01 -0.25
N SER A 35 28.02 -20.72 0.04
CA SER A 35 28.78 -20.04 1.09
C SER A 35 28.02 -18.80 1.56
N ASP A 36 27.73 -18.78 2.87
CA ASP A 36 27.49 -17.64 3.76
C ASP A 36 27.34 -16.24 3.10
N GLY A 37 26.11 -15.72 3.10
CA GLY A 37 25.73 -14.47 2.43
C GLY A 37 25.43 -13.33 3.40
N SER A 38 26.31 -13.09 4.37
CA SER A 38 26.48 -11.77 4.97
C SER A 38 27.04 -10.82 3.91
N GLY A 39 26.21 -9.90 3.43
CA GLY A 39 26.63 -8.69 2.71
C GLY A 39 26.49 -8.75 1.19
N ASN A 40 25.31 -8.42 0.67
CA ASN A 40 25.22 -7.71 -0.61
C ASN A 40 25.17 -6.21 -0.30
N GLY A 41 26.33 -5.56 -0.35
CA GLY A 41 26.55 -4.18 0.10
C GLY A 41 25.94 -3.12 -0.83
N GLY A 42 24.62 -2.99 -0.79
CA GLY A 42 23.94 -1.70 -0.88
C GLY A 42 23.58 -1.26 0.53
N GLU A 43 23.89 -0.01 0.89
CA GLU A 43 23.46 0.56 2.17
C GLU A 43 21.92 0.60 2.20
N ALA A 44 21.28 0.02 3.22
CA ALA A 44 19.82 0.03 3.37
C ALA A 44 19.26 1.46 3.25
N ALA A 45 18.12 1.65 2.62
CA ALA A 45 17.51 2.98 2.46
C ALA A 45 17.03 3.55 3.80
N ALA A 46 16.53 2.69 4.69
CA ALA A 46 16.26 3.01 6.07
C ALA A 46 16.34 1.75 6.94
N VAL A 47 16.41 1.94 8.25
CA VAL A 47 16.32 0.88 9.26
C VAL A 47 15.27 1.28 10.28
N VAL A 48 14.30 0.41 10.55
CA VAL A 48 13.18 0.64 11.48
C VAL A 48 13.19 -0.45 12.55
N ASN A 49 13.54 -0.10 13.79
CA ASN A 49 13.69 -1.05 14.91
C ASN A 49 14.58 -2.26 14.60
N GLY A 50 15.59 -2.07 13.74
CA GLY A 50 16.52 -3.11 13.30
C GLY A 50 16.11 -3.87 12.04
N GLU A 51 14.92 -3.65 11.50
CA GLU A 51 14.50 -4.19 10.20
C GLU A 51 14.92 -3.26 9.06
N GLU A 52 15.49 -3.80 8.00
CA GLU A 52 16.03 -3.02 6.88
C GLU A 52 14.97 -2.77 5.80
N ILE A 53 14.83 -1.52 5.38
CA ILE A 53 14.16 -1.15 4.14
C ILE A 53 15.23 -1.07 3.05
N SER A 54 15.14 -1.95 2.07
CA SER A 54 16.13 -2.04 0.99
C SER A 54 16.06 -0.84 0.03
N GLN A 55 17.18 -0.55 -0.64
CA GLN A 55 17.21 0.45 -1.73
C GLN A 55 16.23 0.11 -2.85
N GLN A 56 16.06 -1.19 -3.16
CA GLN A 56 15.14 -1.62 -4.20
C GLN A 56 13.67 -1.29 -3.84
N GLN A 57 13.26 -1.50 -2.59
CA GLN A 57 11.92 -1.10 -2.12
C GLN A 57 11.75 0.41 -2.21
N PHE A 58 12.77 1.17 -1.81
CA PHE A 58 12.76 2.62 -1.91
C PHE A 58 12.61 3.10 -3.35
N GLU A 59 13.45 2.64 -4.28
CA GLU A 59 13.40 3.00 -5.69
C GLU A 59 12.07 2.63 -6.35
N SER A 60 11.54 1.44 -6.04
CA SER A 60 10.24 0.99 -6.54
C SER A 60 9.10 1.88 -6.02
N ASN A 61 9.18 2.32 -4.75
CA ASN A 61 8.18 3.22 -4.20
C ASN A 61 8.31 4.65 -4.74
N VAL A 62 9.53 5.13 -4.99
CA VAL A 62 9.79 6.40 -5.68
C VAL A 62 9.09 6.44 -7.04
N GLU A 63 9.21 5.37 -7.83
CA GLU A 63 8.56 5.28 -9.14
C GLU A 63 7.03 5.31 -9.01
N SER A 64 6.47 4.65 -7.99
CA SER A 64 5.04 4.69 -7.70
C SER A 64 4.56 6.10 -7.34
N VAL A 65 5.34 6.83 -6.53
CA VAL A 65 5.04 8.23 -6.16
C VAL A 65 5.17 9.16 -7.38
N LYS A 66 6.17 8.97 -8.25
CA LYS A 66 6.29 9.73 -9.52
C LYS A 66 5.05 9.58 -10.38
N GLN A 67 4.59 8.34 -10.59
CA GLN A 67 3.38 8.07 -11.38
C GLN A 67 2.14 8.74 -10.78
N GLN A 68 2.04 8.79 -9.45
CA GLN A 68 0.96 9.52 -8.79
C GLN A 68 1.03 11.04 -9.06
N TYR A 69 2.22 11.64 -9.05
CA TYR A 69 2.40 13.06 -9.36
C TYR A 69 2.01 13.37 -10.81
N GLU A 70 2.43 12.53 -11.75
CA GLU A 70 2.07 12.66 -13.17
C GLU A 70 0.55 12.57 -13.38
N GLN A 71 -0.13 11.66 -12.67
CA GLN A 71 -1.60 11.55 -12.71
C GLN A 71 -2.31 12.82 -12.22
N PHE A 72 -1.69 13.56 -11.30
CA PHE A 72 -2.18 14.86 -10.85
C PHE A 72 -1.73 16.03 -11.74
N GLY A 73 -1.02 15.77 -12.84
CA GLY A 73 -0.52 16.78 -13.78
C GLY A 73 0.65 17.59 -13.24
N MET A 74 1.36 17.06 -12.23
CA MET A 74 2.56 17.65 -11.65
C MET A 74 3.80 17.08 -12.34
N ASP A 75 4.84 17.90 -12.56
CA ASP A 75 6.12 17.45 -13.13
C ASP A 75 7.00 16.84 -12.03
N PRO A 76 7.26 15.51 -12.05
CA PRO A 76 8.06 14.87 -11.00
C PRO A 76 9.52 15.37 -10.95
N SER A 77 10.06 15.88 -12.06
CA SER A 77 11.45 16.35 -12.13
C SER A 77 11.70 17.62 -11.31
N GLU A 78 10.66 18.39 -11.03
CA GLU A 78 10.74 19.58 -10.16
C GLU A 78 10.54 19.25 -8.66
N GLN A 79 10.24 17.99 -8.34
CA GLN A 79 9.76 17.56 -7.01
C GLN A 79 10.54 16.35 -6.46
N GLU A 80 11.74 16.10 -6.96
CA GLU A 80 12.54 14.91 -6.63
C GLU A 80 12.74 14.71 -5.12
N GLU A 81 13.09 15.77 -4.39
CA GLU A 81 13.29 15.71 -2.93
C GLU A 81 12.00 15.32 -2.20
N GLN A 82 10.86 15.93 -2.57
CA GLN A 82 9.56 15.62 -1.95
C GLN A 82 9.09 14.21 -2.28
N ILE A 83 9.36 13.74 -3.50
CA ILE A 83 9.05 12.39 -3.95
C ILE A 83 9.85 11.37 -3.15
N ASN A 84 11.17 11.57 -3.03
CA ASN A 84 12.04 10.68 -2.25
C ASN A 84 11.62 10.66 -0.77
N GLN A 85 11.39 11.83 -0.17
CA GLN A 85 10.91 11.92 1.21
C GLN A 85 9.57 11.19 1.40
N THR A 86 8.61 11.41 0.49
CA THR A 86 7.32 10.74 0.53
C THR A 86 7.46 9.23 0.40
N ALA A 87 8.32 8.77 -0.51
CA ALA A 87 8.53 7.35 -0.77
C ALA A 87 9.14 6.64 0.44
N ILE A 88 10.20 7.20 1.05
CA ILE A 88 10.80 6.58 2.24
C ILE A 88 9.86 6.67 3.45
N ASP A 89 9.10 7.76 3.58
CA ASP A 89 8.15 7.90 4.69
C ASP A 89 6.98 6.91 4.62
N GLN A 90 6.48 6.62 3.43
CA GLN A 90 5.46 5.60 3.23
C GLN A 90 5.97 4.20 3.60
N LEU A 91 7.21 3.86 3.24
CA LEU A 91 7.82 2.58 3.59
C LEU A 91 8.03 2.44 5.09
N ILE A 92 8.61 3.45 5.74
CA ILE A 92 8.78 3.47 7.20
C ILE A 92 7.43 3.36 7.91
N GLY A 93 6.42 4.11 7.46
CA GLY A 93 5.09 4.04 8.06
C GLY A 93 4.45 2.66 7.93
N THR A 94 4.61 2.02 6.77
CA THR A 94 4.13 0.66 6.53
C THR A 94 4.83 -0.34 7.43
N GLU A 95 6.16 -0.26 7.52
CA GLU A 95 6.98 -1.16 8.33
C GLU A 95 6.60 -1.08 9.82
N LEU A 96 6.42 0.13 10.36
CA LEU A 96 5.98 0.32 11.75
C LEU A 96 4.63 -0.35 12.05
N VAL A 97 3.68 -0.26 11.12
CA VAL A 97 2.37 -0.90 11.29
C VAL A 97 2.48 -2.42 11.18
N ILE A 98 3.32 -2.94 10.27
CA ILE A 98 3.61 -4.37 10.15
C ILE A 98 4.22 -4.91 11.45
N GLN A 99 5.24 -4.24 12.00
CA GLN A 99 5.86 -4.65 13.25
C GLN A 99 4.86 -4.71 14.39
N LYS A 100 4.02 -3.69 14.54
CA LYS A 100 2.99 -3.68 15.59
C LYS A 100 1.90 -4.73 15.38
N ALA A 101 1.49 -4.96 14.13
CA ALA A 101 0.60 -6.06 13.81
C ALA A 101 1.23 -7.40 14.17
N ASN A 102 2.53 -7.59 13.89
CA ASN A 102 3.29 -8.79 14.21
C ASN A 102 3.45 -9.01 15.72
N GLU A 103 3.70 -7.95 16.49
CA GLU A 103 3.75 -7.96 17.97
C GLU A 103 2.39 -8.25 18.63
N SER A 104 1.28 -7.99 17.94
CA SER A 104 -0.07 -8.19 18.49
C SER A 104 -0.51 -9.66 18.48
N ASP A 105 -1.41 -10.00 19.41
CA ASP A 105 -2.07 -11.32 19.53
C ASP A 105 -3.14 -11.57 18.44
N ILE A 106 -3.10 -10.84 17.33
CA ILE A 106 -4.09 -10.97 16.26
C ILE A 106 -3.81 -12.22 15.44
N GLU A 107 -4.79 -13.12 15.37
CA GLU A 107 -4.72 -14.32 14.54
C GLU A 107 -5.42 -14.11 13.19
N VAL A 108 -4.75 -14.60 12.13
CA VAL A 108 -5.31 -14.73 10.78
C VAL A 108 -5.34 -16.21 10.46
N THR A 109 -6.54 -16.71 10.17
CA THR A 109 -6.75 -18.13 9.87
C THR A 109 -6.41 -18.43 8.40
N GLU A 110 -6.03 -19.67 8.10
CA GLU A 110 -5.81 -20.11 6.72
C GLU A 110 -7.06 -19.96 5.85
N GLU A 111 -8.27 -20.11 6.42
CA GLU A 111 -9.52 -19.92 5.68
C GLU A 111 -9.67 -18.46 5.20
N GLU A 112 -9.31 -17.49 6.03
CA GLU A 112 -9.33 -16.07 5.66
C GLU A 112 -8.33 -15.78 4.54
N VAL A 113 -7.10 -16.31 4.65
CA VAL A 113 -6.06 -16.15 3.63
C VAL A 113 -6.49 -16.79 2.31
N ASN A 114 -6.94 -18.05 2.35
CA ASN A 114 -7.37 -18.77 1.15
C ASN A 114 -8.56 -18.08 0.47
N LYS A 115 -9.49 -17.51 1.24
CA LYS A 115 -10.59 -16.75 0.67
C LYS A 115 -10.11 -15.49 -0.06
N GLN A 116 -9.18 -14.73 0.51
CA GLN A 116 -8.60 -13.57 -0.17
C GLN A 116 -7.80 -13.98 -1.40
N PHE A 117 -7.02 -15.06 -1.28
CA PHE A 117 -6.24 -15.63 -2.37
C PHE A 117 -7.14 -16.04 -3.54
N ASP A 118 -8.22 -16.78 -3.29
CA ASP A 118 -9.17 -17.21 -4.32
C ASP A 118 -9.87 -16.02 -4.98
N GLN A 119 -10.20 -14.98 -4.21
CA GLN A 119 -10.77 -13.74 -4.74
C GLN A 119 -9.80 -13.01 -5.66
N MET A 120 -8.55 -12.85 -5.23
CA MET A 120 -7.48 -12.24 -6.02
C MET A 120 -7.23 -13.05 -7.29
N LYS A 121 -6.96 -14.36 -7.16
CA LYS A 121 -6.72 -15.26 -8.29
C LYS A 121 -7.86 -15.25 -9.29
N LYS A 122 -9.12 -15.19 -8.84
CA LYS A 122 -10.28 -15.08 -9.73
C LYS A 122 -10.25 -13.81 -10.59
N GLN A 123 -9.91 -12.65 -10.02
CA GLN A 123 -9.82 -11.39 -10.78
C GLN A 123 -8.79 -11.45 -11.92
N TYR A 124 -7.67 -12.15 -11.70
CA TYR A 124 -6.61 -12.34 -12.70
C TYR A 124 -6.91 -13.48 -13.68
N SER A 125 -7.54 -14.56 -13.20
CA SER A 125 -7.88 -15.74 -14.02
C SER A 125 -8.99 -15.45 -15.02
N GLU A 126 -9.92 -14.53 -14.70
CA GLU A 126 -10.90 -14.04 -15.67
C GLU A 126 -10.25 -13.37 -16.90
N ASN A 127 -8.96 -13.04 -16.84
CA ASN A 127 -8.19 -12.38 -17.89
C ASN A 127 -6.94 -13.16 -18.36
N ASP A 128 -6.78 -14.43 -17.95
CA ASP A 128 -5.57 -15.25 -18.19
C ASP A 128 -4.25 -14.56 -17.75
N GLN A 129 -4.29 -13.75 -16.68
CA GLN A 129 -3.14 -12.97 -16.21
C GLN A 129 -2.47 -13.52 -14.95
N TRP A 130 -2.99 -14.58 -14.32
CA TRP A 130 -2.47 -15.03 -13.02
C TRP A 130 -1.02 -15.51 -13.09
N ASP A 131 -0.71 -16.42 -14.02
CA ASP A 131 0.66 -16.93 -14.17
C ASP A 131 1.63 -15.82 -14.57
N LYS A 132 1.19 -14.87 -15.40
CA LYS A 132 1.98 -13.68 -15.77
C LYS A 132 2.24 -12.77 -14.58
N PHE A 133 1.25 -12.59 -13.71
CA PHE A 133 1.41 -11.82 -12.49
C PHE A 133 2.48 -12.44 -11.59
N LEU A 134 2.43 -13.76 -11.38
CA LEU A 134 3.44 -14.48 -10.62
C LEU A 134 4.83 -14.37 -11.25
N GLU A 135 4.95 -14.56 -12.57
CA GLU A 135 6.21 -14.45 -13.31
C GLU A 135 6.80 -13.03 -13.26
N GLN A 136 5.97 -12.01 -13.48
CA GLN A 136 6.40 -10.60 -13.46
C GLN A 136 6.89 -10.15 -12.09
N ASN A 137 6.32 -10.68 -11.02
CA ASN A 137 6.72 -10.34 -9.66
C ASN A 137 7.76 -11.33 -9.10
N GLY A 138 8.08 -12.40 -9.81
CA GLY A 138 9.01 -13.44 -9.36
C GLY A 138 8.53 -14.16 -8.09
N MET A 139 7.22 -14.32 -7.92
CA MET A 139 6.60 -14.88 -6.70
C MET A 139 5.91 -16.21 -6.96
N THR A 140 5.81 -17.01 -5.92
CA THR A 140 5.01 -18.25 -5.86
C THR A 140 3.64 -18.00 -5.25
N GLU A 141 2.70 -18.94 -5.43
CA GLU A 141 1.38 -18.84 -4.79
C GLU A 141 1.48 -18.84 -3.25
N GLU A 142 2.41 -19.61 -2.69
CA GLU A 142 2.72 -19.62 -1.25
C GLU A 142 3.19 -18.25 -0.75
N GLU A 143 4.11 -17.59 -1.47
CA GLU A 143 4.58 -16.24 -1.09
C GLU A 143 3.44 -15.22 -1.17
N VAL A 144 2.57 -15.29 -2.18
CA VAL A 144 1.37 -14.45 -2.26
C VAL A 144 0.45 -14.69 -1.06
N LYS A 145 0.29 -15.94 -0.60
CA LYS A 145 -0.53 -16.24 0.58
C LYS A 145 0.07 -15.68 1.87
N GLU A 146 1.39 -15.73 2.04
CA GLU A 146 2.04 -15.11 3.19
C GLU A 146 1.90 -13.58 3.17
N GLU A 147 2.01 -12.94 2.01
CA GLU A 147 1.72 -11.50 1.87
C GLU A 147 0.27 -11.17 2.22
N LEU A 148 -0.70 -11.96 1.74
CA LEU A 148 -2.11 -11.80 2.08
C LEU A 148 -2.37 -11.99 3.58
N LYS A 149 -1.64 -12.90 4.23
CA LYS A 149 -1.73 -13.11 5.67
C LYS A 149 -1.19 -11.91 6.45
N THR A 150 -0.04 -11.38 6.07
CA THR A 150 0.52 -10.16 6.65
C THR A 150 -0.43 -8.98 6.47
N SER A 151 -0.94 -8.78 5.24
CA SER A 151 -1.92 -7.74 4.91
C SER A 151 -3.21 -7.86 5.75
N ALA A 152 -3.75 -9.08 5.89
CA ALA A 152 -4.92 -9.32 6.72
C ALA A 152 -4.65 -9.05 8.22
N LYS A 153 -3.44 -9.35 8.71
CA LYS A 153 -3.04 -9.07 10.09
C LYS A 153 -2.94 -7.56 10.32
N VAL A 154 -2.30 -6.84 9.41
CA VAL A 154 -2.20 -5.37 9.41
C VAL A 154 -3.59 -4.73 9.39
N GLN A 155 -4.48 -5.20 8.51
CA GLN A 155 -5.85 -4.68 8.44
C GLN A 155 -6.57 -4.85 9.78
N LYS A 156 -6.54 -6.05 10.36
CA LYS A 156 -7.14 -6.33 11.67
C LYS A 156 -6.49 -5.50 12.78
N TYR A 157 -5.18 -5.28 12.71
CA TYR A 157 -4.47 -4.44 13.67
C TYR A 157 -4.98 -3.00 13.63
N VAL A 158 -5.06 -2.40 12.44
CA VAL A 158 -5.59 -1.05 12.26
C VAL A 158 -7.04 -0.98 12.75
N GLU A 159 -7.89 -1.93 12.38
CA GLU A 159 -9.29 -1.98 12.83
C GLU A 159 -9.44 -2.08 14.36
N ASN A 160 -8.52 -2.75 15.04
CA ASN A 160 -8.58 -2.96 16.49
C ASN A 160 -7.91 -1.85 17.32
N ASN A 161 -6.92 -1.14 16.75
CA ASN A 161 -6.05 -0.24 17.51
C ASN A 161 -6.13 1.23 17.06
N VAL A 162 -6.72 1.52 15.91
CA VAL A 162 -6.89 2.90 15.42
C VAL A 162 -8.35 3.33 15.61
N ASP A 163 -8.56 4.29 16.51
CA ASP A 163 -9.89 4.85 16.75
C ASP A 163 -10.26 5.83 15.63
N VAL A 164 -11.26 5.48 14.83
CA VAL A 164 -11.76 6.30 13.71
C VAL A 164 -13.04 7.00 14.15
N PRO A 165 -13.04 8.34 14.26
CA PRO A 165 -14.23 9.07 14.67
C PRO A 165 -15.38 8.87 13.67
N GLU A 166 -16.60 8.63 14.18
CA GLU A 166 -17.78 8.50 13.32
C GLU A 166 -18.08 9.81 12.57
N VAL A 167 -18.69 9.69 11.37
CA VAL A 167 -19.14 10.83 10.58
C VAL A 167 -20.57 11.21 10.94
N THR A 168 -20.73 12.44 11.41
CA THR A 168 -22.03 13.00 11.79
C THR A 168 -22.81 13.50 10.56
N ASP A 169 -24.13 13.67 10.72
CA ASP A 169 -24.96 14.33 9.70
C ASP A 169 -24.57 15.82 9.52
N GLU A 170 -24.11 16.46 10.59
CA GLU A 170 -23.69 17.86 10.60
C GLU A 170 -22.42 18.07 9.78
N GLU A 171 -21.41 17.22 9.93
CA GLU A 171 -20.19 17.26 9.12
C GLU A 171 -20.49 17.01 7.64
N ALA A 172 -21.39 16.06 7.33
CA ALA A 172 -21.81 15.82 5.96
C ALA A 172 -22.53 17.04 5.38
N LYS A 173 -23.34 17.73 6.18
CA LYS A 173 -24.04 18.94 5.75
C LYS A 173 -23.07 20.10 5.52
N GLU A 174 -22.10 20.31 6.42
CA GLU A 174 -21.06 21.33 6.26
C GLU A 174 -20.23 21.08 4.99
N GLN A 175 -19.86 19.82 4.73
CA GLN A 175 -19.11 19.48 3.52
C GLN A 175 -19.94 19.70 2.25
N TYR A 176 -21.23 19.36 2.26
CA TYR A 176 -22.13 19.67 1.14
C TYR A 176 -22.22 21.17 0.89
N ASP A 177 -22.38 21.97 1.94
CA ASP A 177 -22.51 23.43 1.81
C ASP A 177 -21.22 24.03 1.22
N LYS A 178 -20.03 23.58 1.66
CA LYS A 178 -18.74 23.98 1.06
C LYS A 178 -18.64 23.60 -0.43
N MET A 179 -19.13 22.42 -0.82
CA MET A 179 -19.15 22.02 -2.23
C MET A 179 -20.10 22.90 -3.05
N ALA A 180 -21.28 23.22 -2.50
CA ALA A 180 -22.29 24.05 -3.16
C ALA A 180 -21.83 25.50 -3.36
N GLU A 181 -20.92 26.00 -2.52
CA GLU A 181 -20.28 27.30 -2.69
C GLU A 181 -19.27 27.32 -3.86
N GLN A 182 -18.64 26.19 -4.16
CA GLN A 182 -17.57 26.08 -5.16
C GLN A 182 -18.07 25.63 -6.54
N GLN A 183 -19.16 24.88 -6.58
CA GLN A 183 -19.65 24.24 -7.79
C GLN A 183 -21.16 24.51 -7.94
N GLU A 184 -21.54 24.98 -9.13
CA GLU A 184 -22.96 25.04 -9.49
C GLU A 184 -23.47 23.63 -9.85
N ASP A 185 -24.72 23.34 -9.47
CA ASP A 185 -25.47 22.12 -9.84
C ASP A 185 -24.91 20.77 -9.31
N ILE A 186 -24.59 20.70 -8.01
CA ILE A 186 -24.10 19.47 -7.34
C ILE A 186 -25.21 18.52 -6.83
N GLY A 187 -26.46 18.70 -7.26
CA GLY A 187 -27.61 17.91 -6.77
C GLY A 187 -28.06 18.26 -5.36
N LYS A 188 -29.04 17.54 -4.82
CA LYS A 188 -29.60 17.80 -3.48
C LYS A 188 -28.80 17.10 -2.38
N PHE A 189 -28.73 17.69 -1.20
CA PHE A 189 -28.06 17.11 -0.04
C PHE A 189 -28.49 15.66 0.24
N GLU A 190 -29.79 15.36 0.24
CA GLU A 190 -30.29 14.01 0.52
C GLU A 190 -29.80 12.94 -0.49
N GLU A 191 -29.53 13.34 -1.74
CA GLU A 191 -29.00 12.45 -2.77
C GLU A 191 -27.49 12.21 -2.60
N MET A 192 -26.78 13.23 -2.10
CA MET A 192 -25.33 13.22 -1.94
C MET A 192 -24.86 12.78 -0.55
N LYS A 193 -25.76 12.77 0.45
CA LYS A 193 -25.44 12.57 1.87
C LYS A 193 -24.62 11.31 2.12
N ASP A 194 -25.04 10.18 1.57
CA ASP A 194 -24.35 8.90 1.78
C ASP A 194 -22.95 8.89 1.13
N GLN A 195 -22.81 9.48 -0.06
CA GLN A 195 -21.52 9.61 -0.74
C GLN A 195 -20.57 10.53 0.03
N ILE A 196 -21.07 11.69 0.50
CA ILE A 196 -20.30 12.64 1.30
C ILE A 196 -19.86 11.98 2.61
N LYS A 197 -20.75 11.24 3.28
CA LYS A 197 -20.39 10.50 4.48
C LYS A 197 -19.34 9.44 4.22
N GLN A 198 -19.44 8.71 3.11
CA GLN A 198 -18.42 7.73 2.73
C GLN A 198 -17.06 8.40 2.51
N GLN A 199 -17.02 9.54 1.79
CA GLN A 199 -15.80 10.30 1.56
C GLN A 199 -15.19 10.80 2.88
N LEU A 200 -16.00 11.42 3.75
CA LEU A 200 -15.56 11.89 5.06
C LEU A 200 -15.07 10.73 5.94
N SER A 201 -15.71 9.56 5.87
CA SER A 201 -15.28 8.38 6.61
C SER A 201 -13.90 7.91 6.15
N SER A 202 -13.66 7.87 4.84
CA SER A 202 -12.34 7.54 4.28
C SER A 202 -11.28 8.56 4.66
N GLN A 203 -11.63 9.86 4.68
CA GLN A 203 -10.72 10.92 5.12
C GLN A 203 -10.36 10.79 6.61
N LYS A 204 -11.35 10.62 7.48
CA LYS A 204 -11.13 10.42 8.92
C LYS A 204 -10.31 9.16 9.20
N GLN A 205 -10.58 8.08 8.47
CA GLN A 205 -9.81 6.84 8.58
C GLN A 205 -8.34 7.06 8.18
N SER A 206 -8.10 7.70 7.04
CA SER A 206 -6.73 8.03 6.60
C SER A 206 -6.01 8.91 7.60
N GLN A 207 -6.70 9.93 8.15
CA GLN A 207 -6.13 10.80 9.18
C GLN A 207 -5.78 10.02 10.45
N ALA A 208 -6.70 9.19 10.96
CA ALA A 208 -6.48 8.42 12.18
C ALA A 208 -5.31 7.43 12.03
N VAL A 209 -5.18 6.77 10.87
CA VAL A 209 -4.03 5.89 10.58
C VAL A 209 -2.73 6.69 10.51
N ASN A 210 -2.73 7.85 9.86
CA ASN A 210 -1.54 8.70 9.80
C ASN A 210 -1.13 9.22 11.20
N ASP A 211 -2.10 9.58 12.03
CA ASP A 211 -1.83 10.03 13.40
C ASP A 211 -1.30 8.87 14.27
N HIS A 212 -1.81 7.65 14.06
CA HIS A 212 -1.24 6.45 14.66
C HIS A 212 0.19 6.19 14.21
N ILE A 213 0.48 6.27 12.91
CA ILE A 213 1.85 6.12 12.38
C ILE A 213 2.80 7.16 12.99
N LYS A 214 2.36 8.41 13.19
CA LYS A 214 3.17 9.43 13.88
C LYS A 214 3.51 9.01 15.31
N GLN A 215 2.54 8.48 16.05
CA GLN A 215 2.79 7.96 17.41
C GLN A 215 3.80 6.80 17.38
N LEU A 216 3.64 5.86 16.45
CA LEU A 216 4.59 4.75 16.28
C LEU A 216 6.00 5.24 15.94
N ARG A 217 6.12 6.29 15.12
CA ARG A 217 7.42 6.90 14.78
C ARG A 217 8.11 7.53 15.97
N GLU A 218 7.36 8.14 16.89
CA GLU A 218 7.92 8.73 18.11
C GLU A 218 8.51 7.68 19.06
N GLU A 219 8.03 6.43 18.99
CA GLU A 219 8.48 5.32 19.82
C GLU A 219 9.56 4.44 19.17
N ALA A 220 9.84 4.64 17.88
CA ALA A 220 10.70 3.77 17.09
C ALA A 220 12.13 4.29 16.97
N ASP A 221 13.08 3.36 16.81
CA ASP A 221 14.45 3.65 16.38
C ASP A 221 14.50 3.64 14.85
N ILE A 222 14.68 4.81 14.24
CA ILE A 222 14.64 5.00 12.79
C ILE A 222 15.92 5.66 12.32
N THR A 223 16.59 5.00 11.37
CA THR A 223 17.72 5.56 10.63
C THR A 223 17.35 5.64 9.15
N VAL A 224 17.59 6.79 8.51
CA VAL A 224 17.30 7.02 7.08
C VAL A 224 18.61 7.34 6.36
N ASN A 225 18.86 6.69 5.22
CA ASN A 225 20.13 6.75 4.48
C ASN A 225 19.96 7.16 3.00
N VAL A 226 18.82 7.75 2.63
CA VAL A 226 18.50 8.23 1.26
C VAL A 226 18.48 9.74 1.16
#